data_AF-A0A1S1CQ03-F1
#
_entry.id   AF-A0A1S1CQ03-F1
#
_cell.length_a   1.000
_cell.length_b   1.000
_cell.length_c   1.000
_cell.angle_alpha   90.00
_cell.angle_beta   90.00
_cell.angle_gamma   90.00
#
_symmetry.space_group_name_H-M   'P 1'
#
loop_
_entity.id
_entity.type
_entity.pdbx_description
1 polymer ?
#
loop_
_entity_poly.entity_id
_entity_poly.type
_entity_poly.pdbx_seq_one_letter_code
_entity_poly.pdbx_strand_id
1 'polypeptide(L)' 'MFKYFNQPALDDAVAQGKTIRFSHNPTLKMYEKSAIRWEWDYLKEHHGYNGLKPKGGYWYGIK' A
#
# COMPACT_ATOMS: atom_id res chain seq x y z
N MET A 1 -0.67 -5.68 15.45
CA MET A 1 0.20 -6.34 14.44
C MET A 1 0.72 -5.34 13.41
N PHE A 2 -0.16 -4.66 12.67
CA PHE A 2 0.19 -3.72 11.58
C PHE A 2 1.33 -2.73 11.91
N LYS A 3 1.22 -2.00 13.03
CA LYS A 3 2.24 -1.02 13.47
C LYS A 3 3.65 -1.60 13.62
N TYR A 4 3.78 -2.85 14.04
CA TYR A 4 5.08 -3.45 14.36
C TYR A 4 5.72 -4.21 13.20
N PHE A 5 4.92 -4.62 12.20
CA PHE A 5 5.42 -5.46 11.10
C PHE A 5 5.22 -4.80 9.73
N ASN A 6 4.04 -4.27 9.44
CA ASN A 6 3.74 -3.72 8.13
C ASN A 6 4.29 -2.30 7.97
N GLN A 7 4.18 -1.43 8.98
CA GLN A 7 4.72 -0.07 8.88
C GLN A 7 6.24 -0.08 8.63
N PRO A 8 7.07 -0.78 9.43
CA PRO A 8 8.52 -0.82 9.17
C PRO A 8 8.87 -1.44 7.81
N ALA A 9 8.15 -2.49 7.39
CA ALA A 9 8.39 -3.11 6.09
C ALA A 9 8.05 -2.18 4.91
N LEU A 10 6.98 -1.37 5.05
CA LEU A 10 6.62 -0.36 4.06
C LEU A 10 7.62 0.78 4.04
N ASP A 11 8.04 1.28 5.21
CA ASP A 11 9.06 2.32 5.33
C ASP A 11 10.37 1.88 4.65
N ASP A 12 10.83 0.66 4.94
CA ASP A 12 12.02 0.07 4.33
C ASP A 12 11.88 -0.11 2.82
N ALA A 13 10.72 -0.58 2.34
CA ALA A 13 10.47 -0.76 0.92
C ALA A 13 10.51 0.58 0.18
N VAL A 14 9.90 1.62 0.75
CA VAL A 14 9.91 2.97 0.19
C VAL A 14 11.32 3.56 0.22
N ALA A 15 12.04 3.44 1.33
CA ALA A 15 13.42 3.92 1.48
C ALA A 15 14.38 3.25 0.48
N GLN A 16 14.17 1.98 0.16
CA GLN A 16 14.93 1.23 -0.84
C GLN A 16 14.47 1.51 -2.28
N GLY A 17 13.46 2.38 -2.50
CA GLY A 17 12.95 2.70 -3.83
C GLY A 17 12.21 1.53 -4.49
N LYS A 18 11.68 0.58 -3.72
CA LYS A 18 10.95 -0.56 -4.26
C LYS A 18 9.59 -0.15 -4.80
N THR A 19 9.16 -0.86 -5.83
CA THR A 19 7.80 -0.76 -6.35
C THR A 19 6.81 -1.36 -5.36
N ILE A 20 5.82 -0.57 -4.93
CA ILE A 20 4.71 -1.05 -4.11
C ILE A 20 3.61 -1.59 -5.02
N ARG A 21 3.18 -2.83 -4.78
CA ARG A 21 2.04 -3.45 -5.47
C ARG A 21 1.13 -4.18 -4.48
N PHE A 22 -0.15 -4.25 -4.85
CA PHE A 22 -1.19 -4.95 -4.12
C PHE A 22 -1.80 -6.04 -4.99
N SER A 23 -2.14 -7.19 -4.38
CA SER A 23 -2.80 -8.31 -5.06
C SER A 23 -4.26 -8.01 -5.44
N HIS A 24 -4.90 -7.12 -4.68
CA HIS A 24 -6.27 -6.66 -4.92
C HIS A 24 -6.30 -5.14 -4.85
N ASN A 25 -7.40 -4.54 -5.29
CA ASN A 25 -7.58 -3.09 -5.14
C ASN A 25 -7.86 -2.74 -3.67
N PRO A 26 -6.95 -2.06 -2.96
CA PRO A 26 -7.15 -1.73 -1.55
C PRO A 26 -8.26 -0.68 -1.32
N THR A 27 -8.75 -0.01 -2.37
CA THR A 27 -9.82 1.00 -2.22
C THR A 27 -11.23 0.43 -2.18
N LEU A 28 -11.40 -0.86 -2.48
CA LEU A 28 -12.72 -1.50 -2.46
C LEU A 28 -13.27 -1.61 -1.04
N LYS A 29 -14.59 -1.39 -0.88
CA LYS A 29 -15.28 -1.40 0.42
C LYS A 29 -15.11 -2.71 1.19
N MET A 30 -15.01 -3.84 0.50
CA MET A 30 -14.77 -5.14 1.14
C MET A 30 -13.45 -5.21 1.92
N TYR A 31 -12.48 -4.35 1.60
CA TYR A 31 -11.17 -4.30 2.26
C TYR A 31 -11.07 -3.22 3.33
N GLU A 32 -12.11 -2.43 3.59
CA GLU A 32 -12.09 -1.28 4.50
C GLU A 32 -11.51 -1.60 5.89
N LYS A 33 -11.73 -2.82 6.40
CA LYS A 33 -11.23 -3.30 7.70
C LYS A 33 -10.15 -4.36 7.58
N SER A 34 -9.33 -4.30 6.53
CA SER A 34 -8.29 -5.29 6.25
C SER A 34 -6.90 -4.67 6.16
N ALA A 35 -5.87 -5.51 6.28
CA ALA A 35 -4.47 -5.07 6.24
C ALA A 35 -4.13 -4.31 4.95
N ILE A 36 -4.59 -4.78 3.78
CA ILE A 36 -4.28 -4.15 2.49
C ILE A 36 -4.79 -2.71 2.40
N ARG A 37 -5.90 -2.40 3.08
CA ARG A 37 -6.43 -1.05 3.17
C ARG A 37 -5.58 -0.18 4.09
N TRP A 38 -5.21 -0.70 5.26
CA TRP A 38 -4.35 0.03 6.20
C TRP A 38 -2.97 0.31 5.62
N GLU A 39 -2.39 -0.63 4.87
CA GLU A 39 -1.14 -0.44 4.12
C GLU A 39 -1.28 0.72 3.13
N TRP A 40 -2.37 0.75 2.36
CA TRP A 40 -2.63 1.80 1.39
C TRP A 40 -2.84 3.17 2.05
N ASP A 41 -3.63 3.24 3.12
CA ASP A 41 -3.86 4.48 3.85
C ASP A 41 -2.55 5.03 4.44
N TYR A 42 -1.74 4.17 5.05
CA TYR A 42 -0.42 4.55 5.59
C TYR A 42 0.51 5.09 4.50
N LEU A 43 0.58 4.46 3.34
CA LEU A 43 1.42 4.92 2.22
C LEU A 43 0.98 6.30 1.69
N LYS A 44 -0.32 6.58 1.67
CA LYS A 44 -0.80 7.91 1.29
C LYS A 44 -0.44 8.95 2.34
N GLU A 45 -0.70 8.66 3.61
CA GLU A 45 -0.53 9.59 4.73
C GLU A 45 0.94 9.92 5.01
N HIS A 46 1.84 8.94 4.89
CA HIS A 46 3.23 9.07 5.32
C HIS A 46 4.25 9.10 4.19
N HIS A 47 3.92 8.54 3.02
CA HIS A 47 4.88 8.35 1.94
C HIS A 47 4.52 9.08 0.65
N GLY A 48 3.42 9.84 0.63
CA GLY A 48 3.03 10.70 -0.49
C GLY A 48 2.48 9.94 -1.70
N TYR A 49 2.07 8.68 -1.54
CA TYR A 49 1.33 7.99 -2.60
C TYR A 49 -0.04 8.64 -2.81
N ASN A 50 -0.46 8.82 -4.06
CA ASN A 50 -1.71 9.52 -4.41
C ASN A 50 -2.60 8.73 -5.36
N GLY A 51 -2.11 7.64 -5.96
CA GLY A 51 -2.85 6.89 -6.95
C GLY A 51 -2.50 5.41 -7.01
N LEU A 52 -3.37 4.66 -7.68
CA LEU A 52 -3.16 3.25 -7.99
C LEU A 52 -3.36 3.01 -9.49
N LYS A 53 -2.47 2.24 -10.10
CA LYS A 53 -2.58 1.82 -11.50
C LYS A 53 -2.72 0.30 -11.61
N PRO A 54 -3.81 -0.21 -12.21
CA PRO A 54 -3.93 -1.63 -12.48
C PRO A 54 -2.98 -2.04 -13.61
N LYS A 55 -2.21 -3.12 -13.41
CA LYS A 55 -1.36 -3.73 -14.44
C LYS A 55 -1.16 -5.21 -14.16
N GLY A 56 -1.51 -6.07 -15.11
CA GLY A 56 -1.26 -7.52 -15.01
C GLY A 56 -1.88 -8.20 -13.78
N GLY A 57 -3.08 -7.79 -13.37
CA GLY A 57 -3.78 -8.35 -12.20
C GLY A 57 -3.37 -7.77 -10.85
N TYR A 58 -2.42 -6.82 -10.81
CA TYR A 58 -1.99 -6.13 -9.59
C TYR A 58 -2.33 -4.64 -9.64
N TRP A 59 -2.32 -4.01 -8.47
CA TRP A 59 -2.52 -2.57 -8.30
C TRP A 59 -1.22 -1.94 -7.81
N TYR A 60 -0.64 -1.06 -8.60
CA TYR A 60 0.65 -0.43 -8.31
C TYR A 60 0.44 0.96 -7.72
N GLY A 61 1.10 1.25 -6.60
CA GLY A 61 1.09 2.58 -5.98
C GLY A 61 1.87 3.60 -6.81
N ILE A 62 1.30 4.79 -6.99
CA ILE A 62 1.90 5.95 -7.66
C ILE A 62 2.08 7.09 -6.65
N LYS A 63 3.24 7.76 -6.71
CA LYS A 63 3.51 9.06 -6.08
C LYS A 63 3.49 10.15 -7.15
#